data_AF-D4TW18-F1
#
_entry.id   AF-D4TW18-F1
#
_cell.length_a   1.000
_cell.length_b   1.000
_cell.length_c   1.000
_cell.angle_alpha   90.00
_cell.angle_beta   90.00
_cell.angle_gamma   90.00
#
_symmetry.space_group_name_H-M   'P 1'
#
loop_
_entity.id
_entity.type
_entity.pdbx_description
1 polymer ?
#
loop_
_entity_poly.entity_id
_entity_poly.type
_entity_poly.pdbx_seq_one_letter_code
_entity_poly.pdbx_strand_id
1 'polypeptide(L)' 'MARIWPQIKASAAAVYARWGISLSDAINIFLAKSIEIGGLPFDMHPETPTFDGLERYAYRPTLDANGVARLPGDWDDGE' A
#
# COMPACT_ATOMS: atom_id res chain seq x y z
N MET A 1 -11.91 20.59 14.42
CA MET A 1 -10.64 20.34 15.14
C MET A 1 -10.20 18.92 14.79
N ALA A 2 -9.12 18.75 14.03
CA ALA A 2 -8.68 17.42 13.61
C ALA A 2 -8.15 16.65 14.84
N ARG A 3 -8.73 15.49 15.15
CA ARG A 3 -8.25 14.62 16.23
C ARG A 3 -7.16 13.71 15.68
N ILE A 4 -5.92 14.04 15.97
CA ILE A 4 -4.78 13.14 15.76
C ILE A 4 -4.62 12.33 17.05
N TRP A 5 -4.65 11.02 16.94
CA TRP A 5 -4.41 10.14 18.07
C TRP A 5 -2.97 10.35 18.61
N PRO A 6 -2.76 10.42 19.93
CA PRO A 6 -1.47 10.79 20.51
C PRO A 6 -0.32 9.88 20.05
N GLN A 7 -0.59 8.60 19.82
CA GLN A 7 0.38 7.65 19.26
C GLN A 7 0.79 8.00 17.82
N ILE A 8 -0.14 8.44 16.98
CA ILE A 8 0.15 8.85 15.59
C ILE A 8 1.04 10.10 15.60
N LYS A 9 0.74 11.06 16.49
CA LYS A 9 1.54 12.28 16.65
C LYS A 9 2.98 11.96 17.07
N ALA A 10 3.16 11.06 18.04
CA ALA A 10 4.47 10.64 18.52
C ALA A 10 5.28 9.94 17.42
N SER A 11 4.66 9.00 16.71
CA SER A 11 5.30 8.30 15.59
C SER A 11 5.70 9.25 14.46
N ALA A 12 4.80 10.16 14.07
CA ALA A 12 5.09 11.15 13.04
C ALA A 12 6.26 12.07 13.44
N ALA A 13 6.27 12.54 14.69
CA ALA A 13 7.37 13.37 15.19
C ALA A 13 8.73 12.64 15.13
N ALA A 14 8.78 11.35 15.47
CA ALA A 14 10.01 10.56 15.39
C ALA A 14 10.50 10.40 13.95
N VAL A 15 9.59 10.21 12.99
CA VAL A 15 9.93 10.12 11.55
C VAL A 15 10.57 11.42 11.08
N TYR A 16 9.93 12.57 11.32
CA TYR A 16 10.46 13.86 10.85
C TYR A 16 11.72 14.30 11.59
N ALA A 17 11.86 13.97 12.88
CA ALA A 17 13.07 14.24 13.65
C ALA A 17 14.32 13.55 13.06
N ARG A 18 14.17 12.35 12.47
CA ARG A 18 15.27 11.66 11.75
C ARG A 18 15.76 12.45 10.53
N TRP A 19 14.94 13.34 9.99
CA TRP A 19 15.25 14.19 8.85
C TRP A 19 15.65 15.61 9.30
N GLY A 20 15.75 15.87 10.61
CA GLY A 20 16.09 17.17 11.18
C GLY A 20 14.96 18.20 11.10
N ILE A 21 13.72 17.77 10.89
CA ILE A 21 12.55 18.63 10.66
C ILE A 21 11.56 18.45 11.80
N SER A 22 11.02 19.55 12.33
CA SER A 22 9.97 19.46 13.36
C SER A 22 8.64 19.00 12.74
N LEU A 23 7.75 18.42 13.55
CA LEU A 23 6.42 18.05 13.07
C LEU A 23 5.65 19.27 12.51
N SER A 24 5.84 20.45 13.11
CA SER A 24 5.23 21.70 12.63
C SER A 24 5.76 22.11 11.26
N ASP A 25 7.07 22.00 11.05
CA ASP A 25 7.68 22.32 9.74
C ASP A 25 7.21 21.34 8.67
N ALA A 26 7.12 20.04 9.00
CA ALA A 26 6.59 19.03 8.11
C ALA A 26 5.14 19.33 7.69
N ILE A 27 4.29 19.78 8.62
CA ILE A 27 2.91 20.22 8.31
C ILE A 27 2.93 21.45 7.39
N ASN A 28 3.77 22.44 7.66
CA ASN A 28 3.87 23.64 6.83
C ASN A 28 4.32 23.32 5.40
N ILE A 29 5.33 22.46 5.25
CA ILE A 29 5.82 21.99 3.94
C ILE A 29 4.71 21.24 3.20
N PHE A 30 3.98 20.35 3.88
CA PHE A 30 2.87 19.63 3.30
C PHE A 30 1.80 20.58 2.75
N LEU A 31 1.40 21.59 3.53
CA LEU A 31 0.39 22.57 3.12
C LEU A 31 0.88 23.44 1.95
N ALA A 32 2.12 23.93 2.00
CA ALA A 32 2.70 24.70 0.91
C ALA A 32 2.74 23.91 -0.40
N LYS A 33 3.16 22.63 -0.32
CA LYS A 33 3.20 21.78 -1.51
C LYS A 33 1.82 21.45 -2.05
N SER A 34 0.84 21.28 -1.15
CA SER A 34 -0.55 21.02 -1.53
C SER A 34 -1.16 22.18 -2.33
N ILE A 35 -0.83 23.42 -1.94
CA ILE A 35 -1.25 24.63 -2.64
C ILE A 35 -0.58 24.71 -4.01
N GLU A 36 0.73 24.45 -4.10
CA GLU A 36 1.50 24.54 -5.35
C GLU A 36 0.96 23.61 -6.44
N ILE A 37 0.57 22.39 -6.07
CA ILE A 37 0.09 21.37 -7.01
C ILE A 37 -1.45 21.36 -7.16
N GLY A 38 -2.17 22.15 -6.37
CA GLY A 38 -3.63 22.18 -6.35
C GLY A 38 -4.29 20.90 -5.83
N GLY A 39 -3.62 20.14 -4.96
CA GLY A 39 -4.04 18.79 -4.57
C GLY A 39 -3.18 18.19 -3.46
N LEU A 40 -3.31 16.88 -3.23
CA LEU A 40 -2.53 16.16 -2.22
C LEU A 40 -1.13 15.84 -2.74
N PRO A 41 -0.05 16.16 -1.98
CA PRO A 41 1.34 15.93 -2.39
C PRO A 41 1.80 14.49 -2.21
N PHE A 42 0.88 13.57 -1.93
CA PHE A 42 1.10 12.14 -1.93
C PHE A 42 -0.03 11.47 -2.71
N ASP A 43 0.31 10.37 -3.39
CA ASP A 43 -0.69 9.49 -3.96
C ASP A 43 -1.44 8.79 -2.82
N MET A 44 -2.77 8.86 -2.84
CA MET A 44 -3.62 8.20 -1.84
C MET A 44 -4.02 6.79 -2.27
N HIS A 45 -3.64 6.35 -3.47
CA HIS A 45 -3.92 4.99 -3.87
C HIS A 45 -3.17 4.04 -2.93
N PRO A 46 -3.85 3.15 -2.18
CA PRO A 46 -3.16 2.06 -1.51
C PRO A 46 -2.36 1.34 -2.58
N GLU A 47 -1.07 1.02 -2.32
CA GLU A 47 -0.28 0.30 -3.31
C GLU A 47 -1.04 -0.96 -3.72
N THR A 48 -1.64 -0.94 -4.90
CA THR A 48 -2.21 -2.14 -5.51
C THR A 48 -1.00 -3.05 -5.64
N PRO A 49 -1.04 -4.27 -5.06
CA PRO A 49 0.06 -5.20 -5.26
C PRO A 49 0.28 -5.29 -6.76
N THR A 50 1.52 -5.06 -7.19
CA THR A 50 1.91 -5.29 -8.58
C THR A 50 1.53 -6.73 -8.94
N PHE A 51 1.33 -7.02 -10.22
CA PHE A 51 1.07 -8.40 -10.67
C PHE A 51 2.10 -9.40 -10.09
N ASP A 52 3.36 -8.96 -9.97
CA ASP A 52 4.44 -9.68 -9.29
C ASP A 52 4.14 -9.98 -7.80
N GLY A 53 3.61 -9.00 -7.07
CA GLY A 53 3.15 -9.17 -5.69
C GLY A 53 1.89 -10.05 -5.54
N LEU A 54 1.16 -10.31 -6.63
CA LEU A 54 0.01 -11.21 -6.64
C LEU A 54 0.42 -12.67 -6.86
N GLU A 55 1.64 -12.97 -7.33
CA GLU A 55 2.11 -14.35 -7.54
C GLU A 55 2.00 -15.21 -6.27
N ARG A 56 2.22 -14.63 -5.08
CA ARG A 56 2.09 -15.32 -3.79
C ARG A 56 0.66 -15.82 -3.51
N TYR A 57 -0.33 -15.25 -4.18
CA TYR A 57 -1.74 -15.60 -4.10
C TYR A 57 -2.21 -16.40 -5.31
N ALA A 58 -1.37 -16.54 -6.35
CA ALA A 58 -1.70 -17.30 -7.53
C ALA A 58 -1.74 -18.80 -7.20
N TYR A 59 -2.81 -19.46 -7.62
CA TYR A 59 -2.92 -20.90 -7.54
C TYR A 59 -1.88 -21.56 -8.46
N ARG A 60 -1.05 -22.44 -7.91
CA ARG A 60 -0.07 -23.23 -8.67
C ARG A 60 -0.63 -24.64 -8.89
N PRO A 61 -1.11 -24.97 -10.11
CA PRO A 61 -1.64 -26.30 -10.38
C PRO A 61 -0.55 -27.35 -10.30
N THR A 62 -0.89 -28.51 -9.75
CA THR A 62 -0.04 -29.70 -9.84
C THR A 62 -0.16 -30.31 -11.23
N LEU A 63 0.95 -30.73 -11.84
CA LEU A 63 0.94 -31.41 -13.14
C LEU A 63 0.78 -32.92 -12.95
N ASP A 64 0.02 -33.56 -13.84
CA ASP A 64 -0.04 -35.02 -13.90
C ASP A 64 1.14 -35.63 -14.69
N ALA A 65 1.16 -36.96 -14.82
CA ALA A 65 2.23 -37.69 -15.50
C ALA A 65 2.38 -37.32 -16.99
N ASN A 66 1.37 -36.68 -17.59
CA ASN A 66 1.37 -36.24 -18.98
C ASN A 66 1.68 -34.74 -19.12
N GLY A 67 1.99 -34.07 -18.01
CA GLY A 67 2.27 -32.62 -17.99
C GLY A 67 1.01 -31.76 -18.01
N VAL A 68 -0.18 -32.34 -17.75
CA VAL A 68 -1.44 -31.60 -17.74
C VAL A 68 -1.72 -31.06 -16.34
N ALA A 69 -2.10 -29.78 -16.26
CA ALA A 69 -2.49 -29.13 -15.02
C ALA A 69 -3.75 -29.76 -14.43
N ARG A 70 -3.66 -30.25 -13.19
CA ARG A 70 -4.82 -30.68 -12.39
C ARG A 70 -5.28 -29.50 -11.54
N LEU A 71 -6.48 -29.02 -11.83
CA LEU A 71 -7.18 -28.01 -11.04
C LEU A 71 -7.95 -28.68 -9.87
N PRO A 72 -8.31 -27.93 -8.82
CA PRO A 72 -9.20 -28.43 -7.77
C PRO A 72 -10.56 -28.79 -8.38
N GLY A 73 -11.18 -29.88 -7.90
CA GLY A 73 -12.47 -30.33 -8.43
C GLY A 73 -13.64 -29.36 -8.21
N ASP A 74 -13.49 -28.37 -7.33
CA ASP A 74 -14.45 -27.28 -7.11
C ASP A 74 -14.41 -26.22 -8.22
N TRP A 75 -13.38 -26.23 -9.07
CA TRP A 75 -13.21 -25.32 -10.21
C TRP A 75 -13.55 -25.97 -11.54
N ASP A 76 -14.04 -27.22 -11.50
CA ASP A 76 -14.68 -27.86 -12.65
C ASP A 76 -16.08 -27.26 -12.75
N ASP A 77 -16.17 -26.03 -13.27
CA ASP A 77 -17.41 -25.37 -13.66
C ASP A 77 -17.93 -26.08 -14.92
N GLY A 78 -18.34 -27.34 -14.75
CA GLY A 78 -18.94 -28.15 -15.78
C GLY A 78 -20.33 -27.65 -16.12
N GLU A 79 -20.47 -27.04 -17.29
CA GLU A 79 -21.71 -27.07 -18.08
C GLU A 79 -21.43 -27.53 -19.50
#